data_AF-A0A918FJ88-F1
#
_entry.id   AF-A0A918FJ88-F1
#
_cell.length_a   1.000
_cell.length_b   1.000
_cell.length_c   1.000
_cell.angle_alpha   90.00
_cell.angle_beta   90.00
_cell.angle_gamma   90.00
#
_symmetry.space_group_name_H-M   'P 1'
#
loop_
_entity.id
_entity.type
_entity.pdbx_description
1 polymer ?
#
loop_
_entity_poly.entity_id
_entity_poly.type
_entity_poly.pdbx_seq_one_letter_code
_entity_poly.pdbx_strand_id
1 'polypeptide(L)'
;MVGVKLLVMDEADFMRGRVYGADHDDASPRPDRAYAELVGGPLDGLLLDVTDRTDRDDLREVALTTEIGRYGPGGRALYVRRPTDGRRFDWQGDAPGTR
;
A
#
# COMPACT_ATOMS: atom_id res chain seq x y z
N MET A 1 -23.07 -18.28 23.12
CA MET A 1 -23.02 -17.06 22.29
C MET A 1 -21.60 -16.53 22.38
N VAL A 2 -20.83 -16.73 21.32
CA VAL A 2 -19.43 -16.28 21.24
C VAL A 2 -19.41 -14.76 21.25
N GLY A 3 -18.90 -14.21 22.36
CA GLY A 3 -18.77 -12.79 22.58
C GLY A 3 -17.82 -12.18 21.56
N VAL A 4 -18.28 -11.07 21.00
CA VAL A 4 -17.63 -10.19 20.04
C VAL A 4 -16.22 -9.83 20.51
N LYS A 5 -15.22 -10.59 20.06
CA LYS A 5 -13.79 -10.21 20.12
C LYS A 5 -13.40 -9.59 18.78
N LEU A 6 -14.15 -8.56 18.41
CA LEU A 6 -13.81 -7.61 17.36
C LEU A 6 -13.66 -6.28 18.11
N LEU A 7 -12.72 -5.41 17.72
CA LEU A 7 -12.26 -4.21 18.46
C LEU A 7 -11.17 -4.61 19.47
N VAL A 8 -9.89 -4.75 19.13
CA VAL A 8 -9.03 -3.82 18.40
C VAL A 8 -8.08 -4.67 17.54
N MET A 9 -8.43 -4.92 16.28
CA MET A 9 -7.38 -5.20 15.31
C MET A 9 -6.85 -3.82 14.93
N ASP A 10 -5.56 -3.60 15.15
CA ASP A 10 -4.89 -2.37 14.75
C ASP A 10 -5.13 -2.13 13.25
N GLU A 11 -5.36 -0.89 12.84
CA GLU A 11 -5.64 -0.57 11.43
C GLU A 11 -4.49 -1.04 10.53
N ALA A 12 -3.25 -1.09 11.05
CA ALA A 12 -2.10 -1.66 10.35
C ALA A 12 -2.20 -3.20 10.21
N ASP A 13 -2.68 -3.91 11.23
CA ASP A 13 -2.96 -5.35 11.14
C ASP A 13 -4.07 -5.65 10.13
N PHE A 14 -5.07 -4.75 10.02
CA PHE A 14 -6.10 -4.87 9.00
C PHE A 14 -5.53 -4.66 7.59
N MET A 15 -4.66 -3.68 7.40
CA MET A 15 -4.05 -3.37 6.10
C MET A 15 -3.03 -4.42 5.63
N ARG A 16 -2.37 -5.12 6.56
CA ARG A 16 -1.32 -6.09 6.23
C ARG A 16 -1.78 -7.13 5.22
N GLY A 17 -1.05 -7.24 4.11
CA GLY A 17 -1.29 -8.27 3.09
C GLY A 17 -2.47 -7.98 2.15
N ARG A 18 -3.11 -6.81 2.25
CA ARG A 18 -4.15 -6.39 1.31
C ARG A 18 -3.61 -5.65 0.12
N VAL A 19 -4.24 -5.83 -1.04
CA VAL A 19 -3.87 -5.14 -2.27
C VAL A 19 -4.36 -3.69 -2.23
N TYR A 20 -3.44 -2.74 -2.38
CA TYR A 20 -3.75 -1.32 -2.49
C TYR A 20 -4.64 -1.06 -3.72
N GLY A 21 -5.75 -0.34 -3.51
CA GLY A 21 -6.71 0.02 -4.56
C GLY A 21 -7.69 -1.10 -4.94
N ALA A 22 -7.59 -2.28 -4.31
CA ALA A 22 -8.60 -3.32 -4.43
C ALA A 22 -9.83 -2.99 -3.57
N ASP A 23 -10.98 -3.51 -3.99
CA ASP A 23 -12.21 -3.42 -3.21
C ASP A 23 -12.05 -4.11 -1.85
N HIS A 24 -12.64 -3.55 -0.79
CA HIS A 24 -12.45 -4.03 0.58
C HIS A 24 -12.89 -5.50 0.76
N ASP A 25 -13.82 -6.00 -0.05
CA ASP A 25 -14.29 -7.39 0.00
C ASP A 25 -13.42 -8.37 -0.83
N ASP A 26 -12.61 -7.89 -1.78
CA ASP A 26 -11.72 -8.71 -2.64
C ASP A 26 -10.25 -8.24 -2.58
N ALA A 27 -9.82 -7.69 -1.45
CA ALA A 27 -8.48 -7.12 -1.31
C ALA A 27 -7.35 -8.17 -1.16
N SER A 28 -7.61 -9.44 -1.46
CA SER A 28 -6.61 -10.52 -1.32
C SER A 28 -5.65 -10.57 -2.51
N PRO A 29 -4.35 -10.87 -2.28
CA PRO A 29 -3.39 -11.01 -3.36
C PRO A 29 -3.69 -12.25 -4.21
N ARG A 30 -3.56 -12.12 -5.52
CA ARG A 30 -3.82 -13.18 -6.50
C ARG A 30 -2.54 -13.94 -6.85
N PRO A 31 -2.55 -15.29 -6.91
CA PRO A 31 -1.33 -16.08 -7.10
C PRO A 31 -0.66 -15.90 -8.47
N ASP A 32 -1.40 -15.45 -9.48
CA ASP A 32 -0.94 -15.14 -10.83
C ASP A 32 -0.35 -13.73 -10.99
N ARG A 33 -0.36 -12.94 -9.91
CA ARG A 33 0.05 -11.53 -9.90
C ARG A 33 1.32 -11.29 -9.10
N ALA A 34 2.03 -10.24 -9.48
CA ALA A 34 3.22 -9.77 -8.78
C ALA A 34 2.87 -8.59 -7.87
N TYR A 35 3.21 -8.72 -6.60
CA TYR A 35 2.98 -7.69 -5.60
C TYR A 35 4.30 -7.21 -4.98
N ALA A 36 4.33 -5.93 -4.63
CA ALA A 36 5.39 -5.33 -3.85
C ALA A 36 4.81 -4.74 -2.55
N GLU A 37 5.48 -4.97 -1.44
CA GLU A 37 5.06 -4.50 -0.12
C GLU A 37 5.42 -3.02 0.08
N LEU A 38 4.47 -2.24 0.58
CA LEU A 38 4.70 -0.87 1.03
C LEU A 38 5.21 -0.90 2.47
N VAL A 39 6.35 -0.26 2.70
CA VAL A 39 7.07 -0.28 3.98
C VAL A 39 7.16 1.14 4.54
N GLY A 40 6.66 1.32 5.76
CA GLY A 40 6.56 2.59 6.46
C GLY A 40 5.42 3.47 5.95
N GLY A 41 5.30 4.64 6.58
CA GLY A 41 4.29 5.63 6.18
C GLY A 41 2.85 5.19 6.45
N PRO A 42 1.88 5.90 5.86
CA PRO A 42 0.45 5.69 6.13
C PRO A 42 -0.12 4.43 5.48
N LEU A 43 0.58 3.80 4.53
CA LEU A 43 0.11 2.62 3.79
C LEU A 43 0.96 1.38 4.13
N ASP A 44 1.66 1.38 5.27
CA ASP A 44 2.53 0.27 5.67
C ASP A 44 1.77 -1.06 5.67
N GLY A 45 2.40 -2.08 5.08
CA GLY A 45 1.87 -3.43 5.05
C GLY A 45 0.92 -3.74 3.90
N LEU A 46 0.47 -2.74 3.14
CA LEU A 46 -0.28 -2.96 1.91
C LEU A 46 0.62 -3.51 0.79
N LEU A 47 -0.01 -4.21 -0.13
CA LEU A 47 0.59 -4.79 -1.32
C LEU A 47 0.22 -3.95 -2.54
N LEU A 48 1.21 -3.39 -3.21
CA LEU A 48 1.05 -2.75 -4.50
C LEU A 48 1.08 -3.80 -5.62
N ASP A 49 0.03 -3.85 -6.45
CA ASP A 49 0.04 -4.65 -7.67
C ASP A 49 1.01 -4.04 -8.69
N VAL A 50 2.06 -4.80 -9.02
CA VAL A 50 3.10 -4.44 -9.99
C VAL A 50 3.11 -5.41 -11.19
N THR A 51 2.02 -6.17 -11.38
CA THR A 51 1.90 -7.20 -12.42
C THR A 51 1.94 -6.59 -13.82
N ASP A 52 1.12 -5.55 -14.06
CA ASP A 52 1.00 -4.85 -15.34
C ASP A 52 2.03 -3.72 -15.53
N ARG A 53 3.01 -3.61 -14.62
CA ARG A 53 4.08 -2.63 -14.73
C ARG A 53 5.20 -3.26 -15.55
N THR A 54 4.96 -3.33 -16.87
CA THR A 54 5.75 -4.08 -17.88
C THR A 54 7.23 -3.71 -17.91
N ASP A 55 7.59 -2.49 -17.49
CA ASP A 55 8.98 -2.12 -17.18
C ASP A 55 9.22 -2.16 -15.67
N ARG A 56 9.48 -3.37 -15.15
CA ARG A 56 9.93 -3.58 -13.76
C ARG A 56 11.18 -2.77 -13.39
N ASP A 57 11.92 -2.28 -14.39
CA ASP A 57 13.13 -1.46 -14.23
C ASP A 57 12.83 0.05 -14.06
N ASP A 58 11.70 0.53 -14.58
CA ASP A 58 11.36 1.97 -14.57
C ASP A 58 10.52 2.41 -13.37
N LEU A 59 9.79 1.49 -12.72
CA LEU A 59 8.98 1.82 -11.55
C LEU A 59 9.85 1.98 -10.29
N ARG A 60 10.60 3.10 -10.25
CA ARG A 60 11.48 3.50 -9.16
C ARG A 60 10.74 4.20 -8.04
N GLU A 61 9.67 4.91 -8.36
CA GLU A 61 8.86 5.65 -7.39
C GLU A 61 7.37 5.58 -7.74
N VAL A 62 6.53 5.65 -6.71
CA VAL A 62 5.07 5.68 -6.84
C VAL A 62 4.51 6.72 -5.89
N ALA A 63 3.54 7.50 -6.38
CA ALA A 63 2.76 8.43 -5.56
C ALA A 63 1.35 7.87 -5.41
N LEU A 64 1.04 7.31 -4.24
CA LEU A 64 -0.23 6.66 -3.96
C LEU A 64 -1.17 7.61 -3.24
N THR A 65 -2.38 7.79 -3.77
CA THR A 65 -3.42 8.58 -3.10
C THR A 65 -3.79 7.92 -1.78
N THR A 66 -3.88 8.71 -0.72
CA THR A 66 -4.27 8.23 0.61
C THR A 66 -5.01 9.33 1.36
N GLU A 67 -6.06 8.95 2.07
CA GLU A 67 -6.83 9.85 2.93
C GLU A 67 -6.29 9.88 4.37
N ILE A 68 -5.42 8.93 4.71
CA ILE A 68 -4.82 8.74 6.05
C ILE A 68 -3.40 9.29 6.17
N GLY A 69 -2.82 9.82 5.09
CA GLY A 69 -1.52 10.49 5.10
C GLY A 69 -1.56 11.90 5.70
N ARG A 70 -0.39 12.54 5.83
CA ARG A 70 -0.24 13.89 6.45
C ARG A 70 -1.18 14.96 5.89
N TYR A 71 -1.54 14.88 4.61
CA TYR A 71 -2.37 15.86 3.93
C TYR A 71 -3.87 15.54 3.95
N GLY A 72 -4.27 14.42 4.56
CA GLY A 72 -5.67 14.00 4.61
C GLY A 72 -6.26 13.68 3.22
N PRO A 73 -7.57 13.85 3.02
CA PRO A 73 -8.26 13.50 1.78
C PRO A 73 -7.63 14.16 0.54
N GLY A 74 -7.32 13.34 -0.47
CA GLY A 74 -6.64 13.78 -1.69
C GLY A 74 -5.11 13.90 -1.59
N GLY A 75 -4.55 13.69 -0.39
CA GLY A 75 -3.10 13.57 -0.18
C GLY A 75 -2.50 12.37 -0.88
N ARG A 76 -1.17 12.36 -1.00
CA ARG A 76 -0.41 11.27 -1.59
C ARG A 76 0.71 10.84 -0.66
N ALA A 77 1.02 9.56 -0.62
CA ALA A 77 2.21 9.01 0.01
C ALA A 77 3.18 8.56 -1.08
N LEU A 78 4.41 9.04 -1.00
CA LEU A 78 5.48 8.74 -1.94
C LEU A 78 6.25 7.52 -1.44
N TYR A 79 6.42 6.53 -2.29
CA TYR A 79 7.25 5.37 -2.02
C TYR A 79 8.25 5.12 -3.13
N VAL A 80 9.46 4.71 -2.75
CA VAL A 80 10.55 4.41 -3.67
C VAL A 80 10.90 2.93 -3.58
N ARG A 81 11.06 2.29 -4.73
CA ARG A 81 11.49 0.90 -4.84
C ARG A 81 12.84 0.72 -4.15
N ARG A 82 12.94 -0.26 -3.25
CA ARG A 82 14.19 -0.57 -2.57
C ARG A 82 15.19 -1.16 -3.58
N PRO A 83 16.42 -0.63 -3.70
CA PRO A 83 17.41 -1.12 -4.66
C PRO A 83 17.84 -2.57 -4.41
N THR A 84 17.86 -2.98 -3.13
CA THR A 84 18.26 -4.32 -2.72
C THR A 84 17.13 -5.34 -2.77
N ASP A 85 15.88 -4.88 -2.83
CA ASP A 85 14.69 -5.74 -2.84
C ASP A 85 13.61 -5.13 -3.72
N GLY A 86 13.53 -5.64 -4.95
CA GLY A 86 12.54 -5.21 -5.93
C GLY A 86 11.08 -5.56 -5.58
N ARG A 87 10.81 -6.15 -4.42
CA ARG A 87 9.45 -6.40 -3.93
C ARG A 87 9.09 -5.49 -2.76
N ARG A 88 9.89 -4.47 -2.46
CA ARG A 88 9.60 -3.50 -1.40
C ARG A 88 9.69 -2.08 -1.90
N PHE A 89 8.77 -1.26 -1.43
CA PHE A 89 8.69 0.17 -1.68
C PHE A 89 8.76 0.88 -0.33
N ASP A 90 9.82 1.64 -0.09
CA ASP A 90 10.04 2.37 1.15
C ASP A 90 9.41 3.75 1.07
N TRP A 91 8.66 4.13 2.09
CA TRP A 91 8.06 5.45 2.20
C TRP A 91 9.13 6.54 2.29
N GLN A 92 8.98 7.59 1.48
CA GLN A 92 9.89 8.75 1.47
C GLN A 92 9.24 10.04 1.96
N GLY A 93 7.92 10.04 2.18
CA GLY A 93 7.19 11.20 2.65
C GLY A 93 5.80 11.30 2.02
N ASP A 94 5.04 12.27 2.49
CA ASP A 94 3.74 12.59 1.92
C ASP A 94 3.85 13.82 1.01
N ALA A 95 2.99 13.90 0.01
CA ALA A 95 2.83 15.02 -0.91
C ALA A 95 1.37 15.50 -0.92
N PRO A 96 1.13 16.80 -1.13
CA PRO A 96 -0.22 17.32 -1.28
C PRO A 96 -0.87 16.77 -2.55
N GLY A 97 -2.20 16.65 -2.54
CA GLY A 97 -2.98 16.39 -3.74
C GLY A 97 -2.86 17.52 -4.75
N THR A 98 -2.68 17.19 -6.03
CA THR A 98 -2.88 18.16 -7.10
C THR A 98 -4.37 18.54 -7.10
N ARG A 99 -4.66 19.78 -6.74
CA ARG A 99 -6.01 20.36 -6.75
C ARG A 99 -6.55 20.52 -8.16
#